data_AF-A0A914C1S5-F1
#
_entry.id   AF-A0A914C1S5-F1
#
_cell.length_a   1.000
_cell.length_b   1.000
_cell.length_c   1.000
_cell.angle_alpha   90.00
_cell.angle_beta   90.00
_cell.angle_gamma   90.00
#
_symmetry.space_group_name_H-M   'P 1'
#
loop_
_entity.id
_entity.type
_entity.pdbx_description
1 polymer ?
#
loop_
_entity_poly.entity_id
_entity_poly.type
_entity_poly.pdbx_seq_one_letter_code
_entity_poly.pdbx_strand_id
1 'polypeptide(L)'
;METDDFILKRIPKKARPYVVATAGIALQASYGWFLSFGNILPYLVSYLRWKVDPNQTTGSMIWLLSLMNGIPFAVLIGGYLERKIGARLTIIIGSVQYTSMIALSYFSIQHSYILLLITLGLLQCFGSGIAYNAIMIQALRWFPGQAGMASGLISAGAGLGGFFIAPIQTKFINPNNLPANKDG
;
A
#
# COMPACT_ATOMS: atom_id res chain seq x y z
N MET A 1 14.18 9.59 23.97
CA MET A 1 13.44 8.35 24.26
C MET A 1 14.39 7.18 24.27
N GLU A 2 14.28 6.35 25.31
CA GLU A 2 14.83 4.99 25.26
C GLU A 2 13.90 4.15 24.38
N THR A 3 14.49 3.26 23.59
CA THR A 3 13.78 2.38 22.66
C THR A 3 14.29 0.98 22.90
N ASP A 4 13.38 0.02 22.93
CA ASP A 4 13.72 -1.39 23.10
C ASP A 4 14.24 -2.04 21.81
N ASP A 5 14.18 -1.32 20.68
CA ASP A 5 14.68 -1.83 19.41
C ASP A 5 16.21 -1.89 19.40
N PHE A 6 16.72 -3.12 19.24
CA PHE A 6 18.14 -3.43 19.17
C PHE A 6 18.89 -2.66 18.07
N ILE A 7 18.25 -2.37 16.92
CA ILE A 7 18.90 -1.63 15.83
C ILE A 7 19.01 -0.15 16.20
N LEU A 8 17.92 0.45 16.70
CA LEU A 8 17.94 1.86 17.07
C LEU A 8 18.89 2.13 18.24
N LYS A 9 19.14 1.14 19.12
CA LYS A 9 20.15 1.23 20.18
C LYS A 9 21.57 1.45 19.63
N ARG A 10 21.90 0.91 18.45
CA ARG A 10 23.20 1.10 17.79
C ARG A 10 23.38 2.48 17.15
N ILE A 11 22.30 3.25 17.00
CA ILE A 11 22.29 4.56 16.33
C ILE A 11 22.37 5.69 17.38
N PRO A 12 23.10 6.79 17.11
CA PRO A 12 23.16 7.96 17.99
C PRO A 12 21.77 8.51 18.30
N LYS A 13 21.51 8.90 19.56
CA LYS A 13 20.18 9.35 20.03
C LYS A 13 19.58 10.48 19.17
N LYS A 14 20.42 11.39 18.66
CA LYS A 14 20.00 12.51 17.80
C LYS A 14 19.56 12.09 16.40
N ALA A 15 20.06 10.98 15.86
CA ALA A 15 19.78 10.52 14.50
C ALA A 15 18.55 9.60 14.40
N ARG A 16 18.12 8.99 15.51
CA ARG A 16 17.00 8.01 15.54
C ARG A 16 15.68 8.53 14.95
N PRO A 17 15.20 9.75 15.28
CA PRO A 17 13.94 10.25 14.73
C PRO A 17 13.98 10.36 13.20
N TYR A 18 15.09 10.86 12.66
CA TYR A 18 15.28 11.02 11.22
C TYR A 18 15.32 9.68 10.50
N VAL A 19 15.99 8.67 11.06
CA VAL A 19 16.01 7.32 10.49
C VAL A 19 14.60 6.73 10.44
N VAL A 20 13.82 6.87 11.51
CA VAL A 20 12.42 6.40 11.57
C VAL A 20 11.56 7.13 10.55
N ALA A 21 11.72 8.46 10.42
CA ALA A 21 10.99 9.25 9.43
C ALA A 21 11.34 8.81 8.00
N THR A 22 12.61 8.66 7.67
CA THR A 22 13.04 8.21 6.33
C THR A 22 12.55 6.80 5.99
N ALA A 23 12.55 5.89 6.97
CA ALA A 23 12.01 4.55 6.79
C ALA A 23 10.48 4.59 6.56
N GLY A 24 9.76 5.43 7.31
CA GLY A 24 8.33 5.65 7.12
C GLY A 24 8.01 6.20 5.73
N ILE A 25 8.78 7.18 5.25
CA ILE A 25 8.64 7.74 3.89
C ILE A 25 8.86 6.65 2.83
N ALA A 26 9.91 5.84 2.96
CA ALA A 26 10.22 4.77 2.00
C ALA A 26 9.13 3.67 1.97
N LEU A 27 8.60 3.28 3.13
CA LEU A 27 7.49 2.33 3.22
C LEU A 27 6.23 2.90 2.58
N GLN A 28 5.88 4.15 2.86
CA GLN A 28 4.72 4.80 2.23
C GLN A 28 4.88 4.98 0.73
N ALA A 29 6.07 5.32 0.25
CA ALA A 29 6.35 5.35 -1.18
C ALA A 29 6.12 3.99 -1.85
N SER A 30 6.45 2.90 -1.16
CA SER A 30 6.20 1.55 -1.66
C SER A 30 4.70 1.22 -1.70
N TYR A 31 3.94 1.66 -0.70
CA TYR A 31 2.49 1.48 -0.66
C TYR A 31 1.74 2.41 -1.62
N GLY A 32 2.35 3.52 -2.05
CA GLY A 32 1.74 4.57 -2.87
C GLY A 32 1.26 4.15 -4.27
N TRP A 33 1.53 2.93 -4.71
CA TRP A 33 1.11 2.45 -6.04
C TRP A 33 -0.43 2.45 -6.22
N PHE A 34 -1.22 2.37 -5.15
CA PHE A 34 -2.68 2.45 -5.28
C PHE A 34 -3.15 3.79 -5.87
N LEU A 35 -2.37 4.87 -5.71
CA LEU A 35 -2.66 6.17 -6.33
C LEU A 35 -2.50 6.11 -7.86
N SER A 36 -1.68 5.19 -8.38
CA SER A 36 -1.55 4.94 -9.81
C SER A 36 -2.54 3.89 -10.33
N PHE A 37 -3.49 3.43 -9.51
CA PHE A 37 -4.48 2.42 -9.93
C PHE A 37 -5.33 2.90 -11.13
N GLY A 38 -5.63 4.20 -11.22
CA GLY A 38 -6.32 4.78 -12.36
C GLY A 38 -5.60 4.55 -13.70
N ASN A 39 -4.27 4.41 -13.69
CA ASN A 39 -3.47 4.08 -14.86
C ASN A 39 -3.58 2.60 -15.24
N ILE A 40 -3.68 1.69 -14.26
CA ILE A 40 -3.82 0.24 -14.50
C ILE A 40 -5.25 -0.14 -14.91
N LEU A 41 -6.23 0.64 -14.46
CA LEU A 41 -7.65 0.34 -14.58
C LEU A 41 -8.11 -0.13 -15.98
N PRO A 42 -7.76 0.55 -17.09
CA PRO A 42 -8.20 0.11 -18.42
C PRO A 42 -7.66 -1.27 -18.78
N TYR A 43 -6.38 -1.52 -18.51
CA TYR A 43 -5.72 -2.80 -18.78
C TYR A 43 -6.31 -3.94 -17.94
N LEU A 44 -6.66 -3.64 -16.68
CA LEU A 44 -7.27 -4.62 -15.79
C LEU A 44 -8.65 -5.06 -16.30
N VAL A 45 -9.48 -4.11 -16.73
CA VAL A 45 -10.80 -4.38 -17.30
C VAL A 45 -10.66 -5.17 -18.60
N SER A 46 -9.76 -4.75 -19.50
CA SER A 46 -9.48 -5.44 -20.75
C SER A 46 -9.12 -6.90 -20.54
N TYR A 47 -8.21 -7.17 -19.60
CA TYR A 47 -7.75 -8.51 -19.28
C TYR A 47 -8.87 -9.38 -18.67
N LEU A 48 -9.67 -8.82 -17.76
CA LEU A 48 -10.81 -9.54 -17.17
C LEU A 48 -11.90 -9.85 -18.19
N ARG A 49 -12.15 -8.95 -19.15
CA ARG A 49 -13.05 -9.20 -20.29
C ARG A 49 -12.57 -10.34 -21.16
N TRP A 50 -11.28 -10.35 -21.47
CA TRP A 50 -10.68 -11.36 -22.32
C TRP A 50 -10.64 -12.75 -21.67
N LYS A 51 -10.34 -12.84 -20.36
CA LYS A 51 -10.07 -14.14 -19.72
C LYS A 51 -11.17 -14.67 -18.81
N VAL A 52 -11.97 -13.80 -18.20
CA VAL A 52 -12.89 -14.18 -17.11
C VAL A 52 -14.35 -13.99 -17.50
N ASP A 53 -14.74 -12.77 -17.85
CA ASP A 53 -16.13 -12.42 -18.13
C ASP A 53 -16.23 -11.26 -19.13
N PRO A 54 -16.74 -11.52 -20.36
CA PRO A 54 -16.89 -10.50 -21.41
C PRO A 54 -17.76 -9.30 -21.01
N ASN A 55 -18.67 -9.46 -20.04
CA ASN A 55 -19.60 -8.42 -19.62
C ASN A 55 -19.04 -7.50 -18.53
N GLN A 56 -17.78 -7.68 -18.12
CA GLN A 56 -17.16 -6.78 -17.13
C GLN A 56 -17.19 -5.34 -17.63
N THR A 57 -17.40 -4.38 -16.73
CA THR A 57 -17.43 -2.96 -17.08
C THR A 57 -16.42 -2.20 -16.24
N THR A 58 -15.98 -1.04 -16.71
CA THR A 58 -15.13 -0.16 -15.90
C THR A 58 -15.82 0.23 -14.58
N GLY A 59 -17.16 0.30 -14.58
CA GLY A 59 -17.94 0.56 -13.38
C GLY A 59 -17.86 -0.55 -12.33
N SER A 60 -17.69 -1.82 -12.71
CA SER A 60 -17.57 -2.90 -11.72
C SER A 60 -16.31 -2.74 -10.87
N MET A 61 -15.21 -2.23 -11.45
CA MET A 61 -13.92 -2.01 -10.76
C MET A 61 -13.98 -0.98 -9.62
N ILE A 62 -15.05 -0.18 -9.52
CA ILE A 62 -15.27 0.72 -8.38
C ILE A 62 -15.31 -0.07 -7.06
N TRP A 63 -15.83 -1.30 -7.10
CA TRP A 63 -15.83 -2.19 -5.93
C TRP A 63 -14.40 -2.56 -5.50
N LEU A 64 -13.51 -2.83 -6.45
CA LEU A 64 -12.11 -3.12 -6.16
C LEU A 64 -11.44 -1.93 -5.47
N LEU A 65 -11.58 -0.72 -6.04
CA LEU A 65 -11.02 0.49 -5.46
C LEU A 65 -11.60 0.80 -4.07
N SER A 66 -12.91 0.59 -3.89
CA SER A 66 -13.59 0.78 -2.61
C SER A 66 -13.02 -0.14 -1.53
N LEU A 67 -12.80 -1.41 -1.85
CA LEU A 67 -12.21 -2.38 -0.92
C LEU A 67 -10.74 -2.09 -0.62
N MET A 68 -9.97 -1.64 -1.62
CA MET A 68 -8.57 -1.20 -1.41
C MET A 68 -8.48 -0.03 -0.41
N ASN A 69 -9.49 0.85 -0.38
CA ASN A 69 -9.57 1.97 0.56
C ASN A 69 -10.15 1.58 1.94
N GLY A 70 -10.48 0.30 2.17
CA GLY A 70 -10.99 -0.25 3.43
C GLY A 70 -10.00 -0.30 4.60
N ILE A 71 -8.96 0.55 4.58
CA ILE A 71 -7.88 0.65 5.56
C ILE A 71 -8.35 0.83 7.03
N PRO A 72 -9.42 1.58 7.35
CA PRO A 72 -9.78 1.86 8.75
C PRO A 72 -9.98 0.62 9.63
N PHE A 73 -10.52 -0.47 9.08
CA PHE A 73 -10.70 -1.72 9.83
C PHE A 73 -9.37 -2.35 10.25
N ALA A 74 -8.38 -2.27 9.37
CA ALA A 74 -7.05 -2.82 9.58
C ALA A 74 -6.20 -1.99 10.56
N VAL A 75 -6.44 -0.69 10.62
CA VAL A 75 -5.77 0.25 11.55
C VAL A 75 -6.04 -0.15 13.01
N LEU A 76 -7.27 -0.55 13.33
CA LEU A 76 -7.64 -1.01 14.67
C LEU A 76 -6.82 -2.24 15.09
N ILE A 77 -6.73 -3.22 14.20
CA ILE A 77 -5.93 -4.45 14.41
C ILE A 77 -4.45 -4.09 14.55
N GLY A 78 -3.95 -3.20 13.70
CA GLY A 78 -2.58 -2.71 13.75
C GLY A 78 -2.23 -2.04 15.07
N GLY A 79 -3.17 -1.29 15.67
CA GLY A 79 -2.98 -0.64 16.96
C GLY A 79 -2.85 -1.64 18.11
N TYR A 80 -3.64 -2.71 18.09
CA TYR A 80 -3.53 -3.79 19.06
C TYR A 80 -2.20 -4.56 18.91
N LEU A 81 -1.82 -4.91 17.67
CA LEU A 81 -0.56 -5.59 17.40
C LEU A 81 0.66 -4.74 17.82
N GLU A 82 0.67 -3.45 17.48
CA GLU A 82 1.78 -2.54 17.83
C GLU A 82 2.06 -2.52 19.33
N ARG A 83 1.00 -2.49 20.15
CA ARG A 83 1.13 -2.50 21.62
C ARG A 83 1.66 -3.82 22.16
N LYS A 84 1.32 -4.95 21.53
CA LYS A 84 1.64 -6.29 22.05
C LYS A 84 3.02 -6.79 21.62
N ILE A 85 3.40 -6.56 20.37
CA ILE A 85 4.64 -7.11 19.77
C ILE A 85 5.63 -6.02 19.32
N GLY A 86 5.27 -4.75 19.47
CA GLY A 86 6.11 -3.61 19.10
C GLY A 86 6.01 -3.24 17.61
N ALA A 87 6.27 -1.97 17.31
CA ALA A 87 6.04 -1.41 15.97
C ALA A 87 6.81 -2.10 14.84
N ARG A 88 8.06 -2.50 15.08
CA ARG A 88 8.88 -3.09 14.01
C ARG A 88 8.31 -4.42 13.51
N LEU A 89 7.92 -5.31 14.42
CA LEU A 89 7.30 -6.58 14.05
C LEU A 89 5.94 -6.36 13.40
N THR A 90 5.14 -5.41 13.92
CA THR A 90 3.85 -5.04 13.30
C THR A 90 4.01 -4.56 11.85
N ILE A 91 5.01 -3.70 11.58
CA ILE A 91 5.30 -3.21 10.23
C ILE A 91 5.73 -4.37 9.31
N ILE A 92 6.59 -5.26 9.78
CA ILE A 92 7.06 -6.41 8.98
C ILE A 92 5.88 -7.34 8.65
N ILE A 93 5.05 -7.69 9.64
CA ILE A 93 3.88 -8.55 9.43
C ILE A 93 2.90 -7.91 8.42
N GLY A 94 2.60 -6.62 8.60
CA GLY A 94 1.74 -5.88 7.67
C GLY A 94 2.31 -5.85 6.25
N SER A 95 3.61 -5.58 6.10
CA SER A 95 4.29 -5.52 4.80
C SER A 95 4.36 -6.87 4.09
N VAL A 96 4.67 -7.94 4.82
CA VAL A 96 4.72 -9.30 4.29
C VAL A 96 3.32 -9.74 3.85
N GLN A 97 2.30 -9.46 4.67
CA GLN A 97 0.92 -9.78 4.30
C GLN A 97 0.48 -8.99 3.07
N TYR A 98 0.75 -7.69 3.04
CA TYR A 98 0.44 -6.82 1.89
C TYR A 98 1.07 -7.33 0.60
N THR A 99 2.37 -7.65 0.63
CA THR A 99 3.12 -8.12 -0.54
C THR A 99 2.64 -9.51 -0.97
N SER A 100 2.36 -10.40 -0.01
CA SER A 100 1.82 -11.74 -0.28
C SER A 100 0.47 -11.68 -0.99
N MET A 101 -0.42 -10.76 -0.58
CA MET A 101 -1.73 -10.60 -1.21
C MET A 101 -1.64 -10.00 -2.61
N ILE A 102 -0.70 -9.06 -2.85
CA ILE A 102 -0.39 -8.59 -4.22
C ILE A 102 0.10 -9.75 -5.07
N ALA A 103 1.06 -10.55 -4.58
CA ALA A 103 1.57 -11.68 -5.33
C ALA A 103 0.47 -12.71 -5.63
N LEU A 104 -0.42 -12.96 -4.66
CA LEU A 104 -1.56 -13.87 -4.84
C LEU A 104 -2.57 -13.36 -5.87
N SER A 105 -2.71 -12.04 -6.02
CA SER A 105 -3.61 -11.44 -7.01
C SER A 105 -3.27 -11.85 -8.46
N TYR A 106 -2.01 -12.21 -8.74
CA TYR A 106 -1.59 -12.76 -10.03
C TYR A 106 -2.35 -14.04 -10.40
N PHE A 107 -2.68 -14.89 -9.43
CA PHE A 107 -3.50 -16.07 -9.67
C PHE A 107 -4.98 -15.72 -9.69
N SER A 108 -5.42 -14.85 -8.78
CA SER A 108 -6.83 -14.47 -8.67
C SER A 108 -7.40 -13.82 -9.93
N ILE A 109 -6.64 -12.91 -10.56
CA ILE A 109 -7.04 -12.23 -11.80
C ILE A 109 -7.30 -13.21 -12.96
N GLN A 110 -6.69 -14.41 -12.92
CA GLN A 110 -6.83 -15.41 -13.99
C GLN A 110 -8.07 -16.28 -13.85
N HIS A 111 -8.65 -16.35 -12.64
CA HIS A 111 -9.74 -17.28 -12.32
C HIS A 111 -11.07 -16.57 -12.10
N SER A 112 -11.10 -15.46 -11.38
CA SER A 112 -12.35 -14.79 -11.04
C SER A 112 -12.15 -13.35 -10.60
N TYR A 113 -13.07 -12.48 -11.04
CA TYR A 113 -13.17 -11.11 -10.55
C TYR A 113 -13.40 -11.05 -9.03
N ILE A 114 -14.20 -11.96 -8.47
CA ILE A 114 -14.49 -11.98 -7.03
C ILE A 114 -13.22 -12.33 -6.23
N LEU A 115 -12.41 -13.27 -6.72
CA LEU A 115 -11.14 -13.60 -6.07
C LEU A 115 -10.17 -12.42 -6.11
N LEU A 116 -10.19 -11.62 -7.19
CA LEU A 116 -9.41 -10.39 -7.28
C LEU A 116 -9.87 -9.35 -6.24
N LEU A 117 -11.18 -9.17 -6.06
CA LEU A 117 -11.75 -8.30 -5.02
C LEU A 117 -11.29 -8.71 -3.61
N ILE A 118 -11.26 -10.01 -3.34
CA ILE A 118 -10.84 -10.54 -2.03
C ILE A 118 -9.34 -10.34 -1.84
N THR A 119 -8.50 -10.71 -2.80
CA THR A 119 -7.05 -10.67 -2.64
C THR A 119 -6.47 -9.26 -2.75
N LEU A 120 -6.72 -8.59 -3.88
CA LEU A 120 -6.17 -7.27 -4.18
C LEU A 120 -6.97 -6.14 -3.52
N GLY A 121 -8.26 -6.33 -3.28
CA GLY A 121 -9.09 -5.35 -2.58
C GLY A 121 -9.00 -5.49 -1.06
N LEU A 122 -9.69 -6.52 -0.54
CA LEU A 122 -9.93 -6.67 0.88
C LEU A 122 -8.68 -7.10 1.67
N LEU A 123 -8.07 -8.23 1.33
CA LEU A 123 -6.97 -8.80 2.12
C LEU A 123 -5.69 -7.97 2.02
N GLN A 124 -5.42 -7.37 0.86
CA GLN A 124 -4.33 -6.43 0.70
C GLN A 124 -4.45 -5.26 1.68
N CYS A 125 -5.63 -4.64 1.82
CA CYS A 125 -5.80 -3.44 2.63
C CYS A 125 -5.58 -3.70 4.12
N PHE A 126 -5.75 -4.95 4.58
CA PHE A 126 -5.36 -5.36 5.93
C PHE A 126 -3.86 -5.23 6.17
N GLY A 127 -3.02 -5.68 5.23
CA GLY A 127 -1.57 -5.58 5.36
C GLY A 127 -1.08 -4.14 5.40
N SER A 128 -1.54 -3.31 4.46
CA SER A 128 -1.15 -1.88 4.41
C SER A 128 -1.67 -1.12 5.62
N GLY A 129 -2.89 -1.37 6.09
CA GLY A 129 -3.46 -0.65 7.23
C GLY A 129 -2.78 -0.97 8.57
N ILE A 130 -2.38 -2.23 8.78
CA ILE A 130 -1.59 -2.63 9.95
C ILE A 130 -0.25 -1.90 9.97
N ALA A 131 0.47 -1.89 8.84
CA ALA A 131 1.76 -1.22 8.72
C ALA A 131 1.62 0.31 8.84
N TYR A 132 0.63 0.90 8.16
CA TYR A 132 0.33 2.33 8.18
C TYR A 132 0.13 2.84 9.62
N ASN A 133 -0.69 2.14 10.40
CA ASN A 133 -0.95 2.54 11.78
C ASN A 133 0.33 2.53 12.64
N ALA A 134 1.16 1.48 12.54
CA ALA A 134 2.41 1.39 13.27
C ALA A 134 3.40 2.51 12.86
N ILE A 135 3.49 2.83 11.56
CA ILE A 135 4.32 3.93 11.06
C ILE A 135 3.86 5.27 11.65
N MET A 136 2.55 5.53 11.65
CA MET A 136 1.99 6.77 12.16
C MET A 136 2.21 6.91 13.67
N ILE A 137 1.96 5.86 14.46
CA ILE A 137 2.25 5.87 15.91
C ILE A 137 3.72 6.21 16.17
N GLN A 138 4.65 5.67 15.38
CA GLN A 138 6.07 5.97 15.53
C GLN A 138 6.40 7.43 15.15
N ALA A 139 5.79 7.97 14.10
CA ALA A 139 5.95 9.39 13.75
C ALA A 139 5.55 10.31 14.92
N LEU A 140 4.41 10.02 15.56
CA LEU A 140 3.94 10.79 16.73
C LEU A 140 4.88 10.63 17.94
N ARG A 141 5.36 9.42 18.22
CA ARG A 141 6.26 9.15 19.36
C ARG A 141 7.63 9.83 19.20
N TRP A 142 8.19 9.81 18.00
CA TRP A 142 9.53 10.37 17.74
C TRP A 142 9.53 11.88 17.47
N PHE A 143 8.39 12.48 17.11
CA PHE A 143 8.23 13.91 16.84
C PHE A 143 7.05 14.55 17.62
N PRO A 144 7.05 14.54 18.97
CA PRO A 144 5.91 14.98 19.78
C PRO A 144 5.51 16.45 19.58
N GLY A 145 6.43 17.33 19.18
CA GLY A 145 6.15 18.76 18.89
C GLY A 145 5.93 19.08 17.41
N GLN A 146 6.14 18.11 16.51
CA GLN A 146 6.09 18.30 15.05
C GLN A 146 5.37 17.13 14.36
N ALA A 147 4.43 16.51 15.08
CA ALA A 147 3.75 15.30 14.63
C ALA A 147 3.04 15.50 13.28
N GLY A 148 2.43 16.68 13.06
CA GLY A 148 1.77 17.01 11.79
C GLY A 148 2.75 17.14 10.61
N MET A 149 3.94 17.72 10.82
CA MET A 149 4.96 17.79 9.77
C MET A 149 5.53 16.40 9.47
N ALA A 150 5.82 15.61 10.52
CA ALA A 150 6.35 14.25 10.37
C ALA A 150 5.37 13.31 9.66
N SER A 151 4.10 13.29 10.09
CA SER A 151 3.06 12.47 9.45
C SER A 151 2.76 12.95 8.03
N GLY A 152 2.75 14.27 7.79
CA GLY A 152 2.59 14.86 6.46
C GLY A 152 3.69 14.45 5.49
N LEU A 153 4.97 14.54 5.90
CA LEU A 153 6.11 14.11 5.10
C LEU A 153 6.07 12.60 4.79
N ILE A 154 5.74 11.79 5.79
CA ILE A 154 5.59 10.34 5.62
C ILE A 154 4.48 10.02 4.62
N SER A 155 3.31 10.66 4.74
CA SER A 155 2.19 10.48 3.82
C SER A 155 2.49 11.03 2.42
N ALA A 156 3.26 12.10 2.29
CA ALA A 156 3.74 12.61 1.00
C ALA A 156 4.58 11.57 0.25
N GLY A 157 5.27 10.67 0.97
CA GLY A 157 5.95 9.52 0.40
C GLY A 157 5.06 8.68 -0.50
N ALA A 158 3.80 8.42 -0.10
CA ALA A 158 2.85 7.67 -0.92
C ALA A 158 2.53 8.38 -2.25
N GLY A 159 2.37 9.70 -2.22
CA GLY A 159 2.17 10.51 -3.44
C GLY A 159 3.35 10.40 -4.40
N LEU A 160 4.59 10.50 -3.88
CA LEU A 160 5.80 10.30 -4.67
C LEU A 160 5.86 8.89 -5.27
N GLY A 161 5.48 7.88 -4.49
CA GLY A 161 5.37 6.49 -4.95
C GLY A 161 4.47 6.36 -6.17
N GLY A 162 3.22 6.83 -6.07
CA GLY A 162 2.28 6.82 -7.21
C GLY A 162 2.79 7.57 -8.43
N PHE A 163 3.43 8.74 -8.23
CA PHE A 163 4.00 9.56 -9.29
C PHE A 163 5.08 8.83 -10.09
N PHE A 164 6.04 8.17 -9.42
CA PHE A 164 7.11 7.43 -10.11
C PHE A 164 6.63 6.10 -10.69
N ILE A 165 5.68 5.44 -10.02
CA ILE A 165 5.21 4.12 -10.43
C ILE A 165 4.31 4.21 -11.68
N ALA A 166 3.50 5.25 -11.83
CA ALA A 166 2.62 5.42 -12.99
C ALA A 166 3.33 5.32 -14.36
N PRO A 167 4.39 6.09 -14.68
CA PRO A 167 5.07 5.99 -15.97
C PRO A 167 5.79 4.65 -16.16
N ILE A 168 6.31 4.05 -15.07
CA ILE A 168 6.94 2.73 -15.12
C ILE A 168 5.91 1.66 -15.49
N GLN A 169 4.71 1.72 -14.90
CA GLN A 169 3.59 0.84 -15.22
C GLN A 169 3.17 0.96 -16.69
N THR A 170 2.99 2.18 -17.19
CA THR A 170 2.61 2.39 -18.60
C THR A 170 3.68 1.85 -19.53
N LYS A 171 4.96 2.11 -19.27
CA LYS A 171 6.06 1.60 -20.10
C LYS A 171 6.14 0.07 -20.09
N PHE A 172 5.79 -0.58 -18.97
CA PHE A 172 5.80 -2.03 -18.86
C PHE A 172 4.59 -2.69 -19.53
N ILE A 173 3.38 -2.16 -19.31
CA ILE A 173 2.13 -2.75 -19.79
C ILE A 173 1.84 -2.33 -21.25
N ASN A 174 2.11 -1.07 -21.58
CA ASN A 174 1.81 -0.46 -22.87
C ASN A 174 3.01 0.36 -23.38
N PRO A 175 4.12 -0.30 -23.76
CA PRO A 175 5.35 0.37 -24.19
C PRO A 175 5.16 1.28 -25.40
N ASN A 176 4.16 1.00 -26.25
CA ASN A 176 3.84 1.77 -27.45
C ASN A 176 2.76 2.83 -27.21
N ASN A 177 2.29 2.99 -25.95
CA ASN A 177 1.25 3.93 -25.54
C ASN A 177 0.01 3.91 -26.46
N LEU A 178 -0.45 2.70 -26.81
CA LEU A 178 -1.62 2.49 -27.64
C LEU A 178 -2.87 3.03 -26.93
N PRO A 179 -3.78 3.71 -27.65
CA PRO A 179 -5.05 4.16 -27.08
C PRO A 179 -5.92 2.95 -26.72
N ALA A 180 -6.76 3.11 -25.68
CA ALA A 180 -7.77 2.12 -25.32
C ALA A 180 -8.76 1.92 -26.48
N ASN A 181 -9.06 0.67 -26.80
CA ASN A 181 -10.06 0.36 -27.83
C ASN A 181 -11.48 0.53 -27.27
N LYS A 182 -12.50 0.44 -28.12
CA LYS A 182 -13.92 0.54 -27.68
C LYS A 182 -14.30 -0.49 -26.61
N ASP A 183 -13.53 -1.58 -26.53
CA ASP A 183 -13.71 -2.68 -25.59
C ASP A 183 -12.84 -2.55 -24.33
N GLY A 184 -12.24 -1.38 -24.08
CA GLY A 184 -11.30 -1.15 -22.98
C GLY A 184 -9.93 -1.68 -23.34
#